data_AF-A0A953FGS3-F1
#
_entry.id   AF-A0A953FGS3-F1
#
_cell.length_a   1.000
_cell.length_b   1.000
_cell.length_c   1.000
_cell.angle_alpha   90.00
_cell.angle_beta   90.00
_cell.angle_gamma   90.00
#
_symmetry.space_group_name_H-M   'P 1'
#
loop_
_entity.id
_entity.type
_entity.pdbx_description
1 polymer ?
#
loop_
_entity_poly.entity_id
_entity_poly.type
_entity_poly.pdbx_seq_one_letter_code
_entity_poly.pdbx_strand_id
1 'polypeptide(L)'
;MKRAEIISTLAELGGWLRNLTAVELDTICQCAAAENGWFTPDNVKFALDGISQWLTQEKLVAWADRYPWSHTPQSVGVAMAGNIPLVGFHDLLCILCAGHQAVVKPSSQDSFLVRHLIDRLIQIRPEIQNRIQLAENLKRVDAVIATGSDNTARTFEYYFRN
;
A
#
# COMPACT_ATOMS: atom_id res chain seq x y z
N MET A 1 -0.65 -18.00 1.23
CA MET A 1 0.65 -17.33 1.34
C MET A 1 1.11 -17.23 2.78
N LYS A 2 2.37 -17.59 3.02
CA LYS A 2 3.10 -17.49 4.28
C LYS A 2 3.77 -16.11 4.41
N ARG A 3 4.12 -15.71 5.64
CA ARG A 3 4.82 -14.44 5.92
C ARG A 3 6.08 -14.25 5.08
N ALA A 4 6.92 -15.28 4.98
CA ALA A 4 8.17 -15.22 4.23
C ALA A 4 7.97 -14.91 2.74
N GLU A 5 6.89 -15.42 2.13
CA GLU A 5 6.58 -15.17 0.72
C GLU A 5 6.11 -13.73 0.50
N ILE A 6 5.33 -13.17 1.44
CA ILE A 6 4.93 -11.77 1.41
C ILE A 6 6.16 -10.87 1.54
N ILE A 7 7.03 -11.15 2.52
CA ILE A 7 8.26 -10.38 2.74
C ILE A 7 9.17 -10.44 1.50
N SER A 8 9.38 -11.62 0.90
CA SER A 8 10.14 -11.76 -0.34
C SER A 8 9.55 -10.91 -1.47
N THR A 9 8.22 -10.96 -1.65
CA THR A 9 7.53 -10.19 -2.70
C THR A 9 7.70 -8.68 -2.51
N LEU A 10 7.59 -8.20 -1.26
CA LEU A 10 7.83 -6.81 -0.90
C LEU A 10 9.29 -6.38 -1.09
N ALA A 11 10.24 -7.26 -0.76
CA ALA A 11 11.67 -7.01 -0.97
C ALA A 11 12.02 -6.94 -2.46
N GLU A 12 11.41 -7.79 -3.28
CA GLU A 12 11.52 -7.78 -4.75
C GLU A 12 10.92 -6.50 -5.34
N LEU A 13 9.77 -6.02 -4.81
CA LEU A 13 9.22 -4.71 -5.17
C LEU A 13 10.22 -3.60 -4.87
N GLY A 14 10.82 -3.59 -3.68
CA GLY A 14 11.88 -2.64 -3.33
C GLY A 14 13.08 -2.74 -4.26
N GLY A 15 13.47 -3.95 -4.66
CA GLY A 15 14.51 -4.19 -5.66
C GLY A 15 14.19 -3.58 -7.01
N TRP A 16 12.95 -3.74 -7.49
CA TRP A 16 12.49 -3.12 -8.72
C TRP A 16 12.49 -1.59 -8.62
N LEU A 17 12.00 -1.01 -7.52
CA LEU A 17 12.00 0.44 -7.31
C LEU A 17 13.41 1.06 -7.39
N ARG A 18 14.41 0.39 -6.78
CA ARG A 18 15.81 0.84 -6.81
C ARG A 18 16.46 0.73 -8.20
N ASN A 19 15.89 -0.08 -9.09
CA ASN A 19 16.42 -0.36 -10.43
C ASN A 19 15.54 0.22 -11.56
N LEU A 20 14.62 1.13 -11.24
CA LEU A 20 13.84 1.85 -12.25
C LEU A 20 14.79 2.60 -13.19
N THR A 21 14.56 2.46 -14.49
CA THR A 21 15.20 3.32 -15.48
C THR A 21 14.70 4.75 -15.35
N ALA A 22 15.48 5.72 -15.85
CA ALA A 22 15.06 7.12 -15.85
C ALA A 22 13.71 7.33 -16.57
N VAL A 23 13.46 6.57 -17.64
CA VAL A 23 12.21 6.63 -18.42
C VAL A 23 11.02 6.07 -17.63
N GLU A 24 11.18 4.94 -16.95
CA GLU A 24 10.12 4.37 -16.12
C GLU A 24 9.78 5.30 -14.95
N LEU A 25 10.80 5.82 -14.26
CA LEU A 25 10.62 6.75 -13.15
C LEU A 25 9.89 8.03 -13.60
N ASP A 26 10.32 8.63 -14.71
CA ASP A 26 9.69 9.82 -15.28
C ASP A 26 8.23 9.55 -15.66
N THR A 27 7.94 8.39 -16.25
CA THR A 27 6.57 7.97 -16.58
C THR A 27 5.70 7.87 -15.33
N ILE A 28 6.18 7.22 -14.27
CA ILE A 28 5.45 7.10 -13.00
C ILE A 28 5.16 8.49 -12.40
N CYS A 29 6.17 9.37 -12.38
CA CYS A 29 6.03 10.73 -11.87
C CYS A 29 5.00 11.54 -12.67
N GLN A 30 5.03 11.47 -14.00
CA GLN A 30 4.10 12.19 -14.86
C GLN A 30 2.66 11.69 -14.68
N CYS A 31 2.44 10.37 -14.62
CA CYS A 31 1.11 9.81 -14.38
C CYS A 31 0.57 10.20 -13.00
N ALA A 32 1.41 10.18 -11.96
CA ALA A 32 1.01 10.62 -10.63
C ALA A 32 0.66 12.11 -10.58
N ALA A 33 1.48 12.97 -11.20
CA ALA A 33 1.23 14.41 -11.28
C ALA A 33 -0.02 14.76 -12.10
N ALA A 34 -0.34 13.97 -13.13
CA ALA A 34 -1.54 14.14 -13.94
C ALA A 34 -2.83 13.82 -13.16
N GLU A 35 -2.78 12.86 -12.23
CA GLU A 35 -3.91 12.55 -11.35
C GLU A 35 -4.02 13.55 -10.18
N ASN A 36 -2.88 13.99 -9.64
CA ASN A 36 -2.82 14.91 -8.51
C ASN A 36 -1.83 16.03 -8.77
N GLY A 37 -2.35 17.23 -9.06
CA GLY A 37 -1.53 18.41 -9.36
C GLY A 37 -0.63 18.89 -8.20
N TRP A 38 -0.82 18.37 -6.98
CA TRP A 38 0.08 18.64 -5.85
C TRP A 38 1.30 17.71 -5.81
N PHE A 39 1.29 16.62 -6.58
CA PHE A 39 2.38 15.66 -6.64
C PHE A 39 3.42 16.14 -7.64
N THR A 40 4.43 16.84 -7.14
CA THR A 40 5.60 17.19 -7.95
C THR A 40 6.42 15.93 -8.24
N PRO A 41 7.12 15.86 -9.40
CA PRO A 41 8.02 14.75 -9.70
C PRO A 41 9.04 14.49 -8.58
N ASP A 42 9.56 15.55 -7.94
CA ASP A 42 10.51 15.44 -6.83
C ASP A 42 9.90 14.74 -5.61
N ASN A 43 8.65 15.07 -5.25
CA ASN A 43 7.98 14.44 -4.10
C ASN A 43 7.61 12.98 -4.38
N VAL A 44 7.19 12.66 -5.61
CA VAL A 44 6.90 11.27 -6.02
C VAL A 44 8.18 10.45 -6.00
N LYS A 45 9.26 10.97 -6.59
CA LYS A 45 10.59 10.32 -6.56
C LYS A 45 11.08 10.13 -5.13
N PHE A 46 10.93 11.15 -4.27
CA PHE A 46 11.31 11.06 -2.87
C PHE A 46 10.52 9.97 -2.12
N ALA A 47 9.22 9.86 -2.35
CA ALA A 47 8.40 8.80 -1.76
C ALA A 47 8.82 7.40 -2.25
N LEU A 48 9.01 7.22 -3.56
CA LEU A 48 9.45 5.96 -4.15
C LEU A 48 10.83 5.53 -3.62
N ASP A 49 11.79 6.46 -3.59
CA ASP A 49 13.12 6.20 -3.03
C ASP A 49 13.02 5.83 -1.55
N GLY A 50 12.29 6.64 -0.77
CA GLY A 50 12.09 6.43 0.65
C GLY A 50 11.53 5.05 0.99
N ILE A 51 10.49 4.60 0.28
CA ILE A 51 9.96 3.24 0.50
C ILE A 51 10.94 2.15 0.05
N SER A 52 11.65 2.39 -1.05
CA SER A 52 12.60 1.41 -1.58
C SER A 52 13.73 1.12 -0.59
N GLN A 53 14.13 2.09 0.24
CA GLN A 53 15.24 1.92 1.18
C GLN A 53 14.94 0.91 2.30
N TRP A 54 13.68 0.75 2.69
CA TRP A 54 13.29 -0.17 3.77
C TRP A 54 12.61 -1.45 3.25
N LEU A 55 12.20 -1.49 1.98
CA LEU A 55 11.78 -2.71 1.26
C LEU A 55 12.99 -3.58 0.89
N THR A 56 13.67 -4.09 1.92
CA THR A 56 14.75 -5.08 1.78
C THR A 56 14.41 -6.29 2.65
N GLN A 57 14.84 -7.47 2.22
CA GLN A 57 14.54 -8.72 2.95
C GLN A 57 14.96 -8.61 4.43
N GLU A 58 16.18 -8.17 4.68
CA GLU A 58 16.74 -8.03 6.03
C GLU A 58 15.91 -7.08 6.90
N LYS A 59 15.66 -5.84 6.44
CA LYS A 59 14.90 -4.85 7.21
C LYS A 59 13.45 -5.29 7.45
N LEU A 60 12.80 -5.89 6.44
CA LEU A 60 11.43 -6.36 6.55
C LEU A 60 11.29 -7.54 7.51
N VAL A 61 12.21 -8.52 7.46
CA VAL A 61 12.22 -9.63 8.44
C VAL A 61 12.43 -9.08 9.85
N ALA A 62 13.48 -8.27 10.06
CA ALA A 62 13.79 -7.70 11.36
C ALA A 62 12.65 -6.86 11.95
N TRP A 63 11.95 -6.09 11.10
CA TRP A 63 10.78 -5.31 11.52
C TRP A 63 9.58 -6.22 11.81
N ALA A 64 9.26 -7.15 10.90
CA ALA A 64 8.08 -7.99 11.00
C ALA A 64 8.16 -8.94 12.21
N ASP A 65 9.33 -9.53 12.51
CA ASP A 65 9.50 -10.49 13.62
C ASP A 65 9.18 -9.92 15.01
N ARG A 66 9.05 -8.60 15.12
CA ARG A 66 8.60 -7.92 16.35
C ARG A 66 7.10 -8.03 16.60
N TYR A 67 6.33 -8.51 15.63
CA TYR A 67 4.88 -8.59 15.65
C TYR A 67 4.39 -10.02 15.37
N PRO A 68 3.28 -10.45 16.01
CA PRO A 68 2.71 -11.76 15.75
C PRO A 68 2.17 -11.86 14.33
N TRP A 69 2.14 -13.09 13.82
CA TRP A 69 1.49 -13.42 12.56
C TRP A 69 0.11 -14.02 12.83
N SER A 70 -0.94 -13.53 12.17
CA SER A 70 -2.28 -14.09 12.30
C SER A 70 -2.43 -15.39 11.51
N HIS A 71 -2.86 -16.45 12.20
CA HIS A 71 -3.24 -17.72 11.58
C HIS A 71 -4.73 -17.78 11.19
N THR A 72 -5.50 -16.75 11.58
CA THR A 72 -6.91 -16.57 11.23
C THR A 72 -7.06 -15.25 10.48
N PRO A 73 -6.79 -15.24 9.16
CA PRO A 73 -6.86 -14.03 8.35
C PRO A 73 -8.23 -13.38 8.46
N GLN A 74 -8.24 -12.05 8.54
CA GLN A 74 -9.43 -11.21 8.51
C GLN A 74 -9.34 -10.28 7.31
N SER A 75 -10.49 -9.81 6.84
CA SER A 75 -10.59 -8.73 5.86
C SER A 75 -10.41 -7.38 6.56
N VAL A 76 -9.33 -6.68 6.24
CA VAL A 76 -9.02 -5.36 6.79
C VAL A 76 -9.18 -4.32 5.70
N GLY A 77 -10.21 -3.49 5.83
CA GLY A 77 -10.43 -2.34 4.96
C GLY A 77 -9.43 -1.24 5.27
N VAL A 78 -8.80 -0.66 4.25
CA VAL A 78 -7.95 0.53 4.40
C VAL A 78 -8.45 1.63 3.49
N ALA A 79 -8.84 2.75 4.09
CA ALA A 79 -9.15 3.99 3.39
C ALA A 79 -7.90 4.86 3.39
N MET A 80 -7.22 4.88 2.25
CA MET A 80 -5.94 5.56 2.12
C MET A 80 -6.12 7.06 1.95
N ALA A 81 -5.28 7.83 2.65
CA ALA A 81 -5.12 9.25 2.37
C ALA A 81 -4.36 9.45 1.04
N GLY A 82 -4.61 10.59 0.36
CA GLY A 82 -3.92 10.94 -0.90
C GLY A 82 -3.33 12.34 -0.90
N ASN A 83 -3.03 12.89 0.28
CA ASN A 83 -2.39 14.19 0.44
C ASN A 83 -0.86 14.12 0.27
N ILE A 84 -0.26 12.94 0.40
CA ILE A 84 1.18 12.68 0.23
C ILE A 84 1.33 11.42 -0.62
N PRO A 85 2.24 11.39 -1.62
CA PRO A 85 2.44 10.21 -2.47
C PRO A 85 2.71 8.96 -1.64
N LEU A 86 1.95 7.88 -1.88
CA LEU A 86 2.16 6.55 -1.28
C LEU A 86 2.04 6.51 0.26
N VAL A 87 1.45 7.50 0.91
CA VAL A 87 1.30 7.49 2.38
C VAL A 87 0.54 6.28 2.90
N GLY A 88 -0.49 5.82 2.16
CA GLY A 88 -1.26 4.62 2.50
C GLY A 88 -0.55 3.29 2.22
N PHE A 89 0.60 3.29 1.53
CA PHE A 89 1.32 2.05 1.18
C PHE A 89 1.79 1.30 2.43
N HIS A 90 2.19 2.03 3.48
CA HIS A 90 2.63 1.42 4.72
C HIS A 90 1.52 0.61 5.41
N ASP A 91 0.27 1.09 5.37
CA ASP A 91 -0.86 0.37 5.95
C ASP A 91 -1.15 -0.94 5.19
N LEU A 92 -1.11 -0.90 3.85
CA LEU A 92 -1.22 -2.11 3.02
C LEU A 92 -0.14 -3.13 3.41
N LEU A 93 1.10 -2.68 3.54
CA LEU A 93 2.19 -3.54 3.94
C LEU A 93 1.97 -4.15 5.33
N CYS A 94 1.53 -3.35 6.30
CA CYS A 94 1.24 -3.82 7.65
C CYS A 94 0.18 -4.92 7.64
N ILE A 95 -0.93 -4.72 6.91
CA ILE A 95 -2.01 -5.71 6.79
C ILE A 95 -1.47 -7.03 6.25
N LEU A 96 -0.69 -6.98 5.18
CA LEU A 96 -0.11 -8.17 4.55
C LEU A 96 0.87 -8.89 5.47
N CYS A 97 1.78 -8.14 6.11
CA CYS A 97 2.81 -8.67 7.01
C CYS A 97 2.25 -9.19 8.35
N ALA A 98 1.04 -8.79 8.73
CA ALA A 98 0.29 -9.32 9.86
C ALA A 98 -0.53 -10.58 9.50
N GLY A 99 -0.63 -10.94 8.21
CA GLY A 99 -1.30 -12.15 7.74
C GLY A 99 -2.78 -11.99 7.39
N HIS A 100 -3.25 -10.76 7.25
CA HIS A 100 -4.63 -10.43 6.91
C HIS A 100 -4.81 -10.23 5.39
N GLN A 101 -6.06 -10.07 4.96
CA GLN A 101 -6.43 -9.70 3.60
C GLN A 101 -6.71 -8.19 3.56
N ALA A 102 -6.07 -7.46 2.66
CA ALA A 102 -6.27 -6.04 2.49
C ALA A 102 -7.44 -5.77 1.53
N VAL A 103 -8.43 -5.01 1.99
CA VAL A 103 -9.46 -4.40 1.13
C VAL A 103 -9.12 -2.93 0.98
N VAL A 104 -8.46 -2.60 -0.12
CA VAL A 104 -7.85 -1.29 -0.35
C VAL A 104 -8.81 -0.38 -1.07
N LYS A 105 -9.14 0.75 -0.45
CA LYS A 105 -9.79 1.89 -1.09
C LYS A 105 -8.75 3.01 -1.27
N PRO A 106 -8.14 3.15 -2.46
CA PRO A 106 -7.24 4.27 -2.74
C PRO A 106 -7.96 5.60 -2.60
N SER A 107 -7.20 6.65 -2.31
CA SER A 107 -7.71 8.02 -2.44
C SER A 107 -8.05 8.29 -3.90
N SER A 108 -9.12 9.04 -4.16
CA SER A 108 -9.40 9.54 -5.52
C SER A 108 -8.33 10.53 -6.01
N GLN A 109 -7.50 11.04 -5.11
CA GLN A 109 -6.37 11.93 -5.41
C GLN A 109 -5.02 11.19 -5.43
N ASP A 110 -4.95 9.91 -5.10
CA ASP A 110 -3.72 9.11 -5.18
C ASP A 110 -4.09 7.66 -5.43
N SER A 111 -4.67 7.43 -6.61
CA SER A 111 -5.14 6.12 -7.02
C SER A 111 -4.12 5.44 -7.92
N PHE A 112 -3.46 6.20 -8.79
CA PHE A 112 -2.47 5.72 -9.74
C PHE A 112 -1.29 5.02 -9.05
N LEU A 113 -0.60 5.70 -8.11
CA LEU A 113 0.62 5.14 -7.50
C LEU A 113 0.32 3.86 -6.73
N VAL A 114 -0.75 3.86 -5.92
CA VAL A 114 -1.18 2.69 -5.14
C VAL A 114 -1.52 1.51 -6.05
N ARG A 115 -2.33 1.74 -7.09
CA ARG A 115 -2.69 0.69 -8.06
C ARG A 115 -1.47 0.18 -8.80
N HIS A 116 -0.59 1.08 -9.23
CA HIS A 116 0.64 0.72 -9.95
C HIS A 116 1.55 -0.19 -9.12
N LEU A 117 1.73 0.08 -7.81
CA LEU A 117 2.51 -0.80 -6.94
C LEU A 117 1.81 -2.12 -6.65
N ILE A 118 0.48 -2.14 -6.52
CA ILE A 118 -0.29 -3.38 -6.35
C ILE A 118 -0.17 -4.26 -7.60
N ASP A 119 -0.32 -3.67 -8.79
CA ASP A 119 -0.15 -4.38 -10.06
C ASP A 119 1.26 -4.95 -10.17
N ARG A 120 2.27 -4.20 -9.72
CA ARG A 120 3.65 -4.68 -9.69
C ARG A 120 3.84 -5.85 -8.72
N LEU A 121 3.24 -5.80 -7.53
CA LEU A 121 3.25 -6.91 -6.59
C LEU A 121 2.62 -8.17 -7.20
N ILE A 122 1.50 -8.03 -7.91
CA ILE A 122 0.83 -9.14 -8.61
C ILE A 122 1.71 -9.70 -9.73
N GLN A 123 2.43 -8.85 -10.48
CA GLN A 123 3.38 -9.31 -11.50
C GLN A 123 4.55 -10.10 -10.89
N ILE A 124 5.08 -9.65 -9.74
CA ILE A 124 6.16 -10.34 -9.03
C ILE A 124 5.67 -11.70 -8.51
N ARG A 125 4.46 -11.72 -7.92
CA ARG A 125 3.87 -12.95 -7.38
C ARG A 125 2.35 -12.95 -7.57
N PRO A 126 1.82 -13.62 -8.60
CA PRO A 126 0.39 -13.58 -8.93
C PRO A 126 -0.52 -14.00 -7.77
N GLU A 127 -0.07 -14.92 -6.91
CA GLU A 127 -0.84 -15.37 -5.75
C GLU A 127 -1.15 -14.25 -4.73
N ILE A 128 -0.39 -13.14 -4.71
CA ILE A 128 -0.63 -12.02 -3.80
C ILE A 128 -1.96 -11.31 -4.08
N GLN A 129 -2.53 -11.47 -5.27
CA GLN A 129 -3.87 -10.99 -5.59
C GLN A 129 -4.93 -11.58 -4.63
N ASN A 130 -4.71 -12.79 -4.09
CA ASN A 130 -5.62 -13.41 -3.12
C ASN A 130 -5.56 -12.75 -1.72
N ARG A 131 -4.65 -11.79 -1.53
CA ARG A 131 -4.46 -11.02 -0.30
C ARG A 131 -4.80 -9.54 -0.45
N ILE A 132 -5.07 -9.07 -1.67
CA ILE A 132 -5.32 -7.65 -1.96
C ILE A 132 -6.56 -7.54 -2.83
N GLN A 133 -7.58 -6.85 -2.33
CA GLN A 133 -8.78 -6.51 -3.07
C GLN A 133 -8.90 -5.00 -3.20
N LEU A 134 -8.90 -4.47 -4.43
CA LEU A 134 -9.25 -3.08 -4.67
C LEU A 134 -10.78 -2.89 -4.55
N ALA A 135 -11.21 -1.86 -3.84
CA ALA A 135 -12.61 -1.56 -3.60
C ALA A 135 -12.91 -0.06 -3.68
N GLU A 136 -14.12 0.31 -4.13
CA GLU A 136 -14.59 1.70 -4.11
C GLU A 136 -15.17 2.10 -2.75
N ASN A 137 -15.58 1.11 -1.97
CA ASN A 137 -16.21 1.26 -0.67
C ASN A 137 -15.84 0.07 0.24
N LEU A 138 -15.66 0.36 1.53
CA LEU A 138 -15.20 -0.63 2.53
C LEU A 138 -16.41 -1.25 3.25
N LYS A 139 -17.30 -1.90 2.49
CA LYS A 139 -18.45 -2.60 3.08
C LYS A 139 -18.06 -4.03 3.44
N ARG A 140 -18.55 -4.53 4.58
CA ARG A 140 -18.40 -5.94 5.01
C ARG A 140 -16.95 -6.38 5.19
N VAL A 141 -16.15 -5.54 5.84
CA VAL A 141 -14.81 -5.90 6.31
C VAL A 141 -14.84 -6.16 7.83
N ASP A 142 -13.95 -7.01 8.31
CA ASP A 142 -13.87 -7.37 9.74
C ASP A 142 -13.24 -6.24 10.58
N ALA A 143 -12.36 -5.44 9.98
CA ALA A 143 -11.73 -4.28 10.61
C ALA A 143 -11.47 -3.16 9.58
N VAL A 144 -11.33 -1.92 10.05
CA VAL A 144 -11.08 -0.74 9.20
C VAL A 144 -9.92 0.07 9.73
N ILE A 145 -9.02 0.46 8.83
CA ILE A 145 -8.01 1.51 9.02
C ILE A 145 -8.47 2.72 8.20
N ALA A 146 -8.66 3.85 8.87
CA ALA A 146 -9.00 5.11 8.22
C ALA A 146 -7.92 6.15 8.54
N THR A 147 -7.07 6.43 7.56
CA THR A 147 -6.08 7.51 7.64
C THR A 147 -6.65 8.75 6.97
N GLY A 148 -6.74 9.87 7.69
CA GLY A 148 -7.31 11.10 7.14
C GLY A 148 -7.42 12.20 8.17
N SER A 149 -8.16 13.26 7.83
CA SER A 149 -8.43 14.37 8.75
C SER A 149 -9.39 13.97 9.86
N ASP A 150 -9.42 14.73 10.96
CA ASP A 150 -10.43 14.57 12.04
C ASP A 150 -11.86 14.58 11.50
N ASN A 151 -12.11 15.36 10.44
CA ASN A 151 -13.41 15.45 9.80
C ASN A 151 -13.77 14.13 9.09
N THR A 152 -12.78 13.53 8.44
CA THR A 152 -12.90 12.20 7.81
C THR A 152 -13.15 11.13 8.88
N ALA A 153 -12.40 11.16 9.99
CA ALA A 153 -12.55 10.20 11.09
C ALA A 153 -13.99 10.18 11.65
N ARG A 154 -14.61 11.34 11.88
CA ARG A 154 -16.01 11.42 12.36
C ARG A 154 -17.02 10.83 11.38
N THR A 155 -16.84 11.05 10.07
CA THR A 155 -17.69 10.42 9.04
C THR A 155 -17.51 8.90 9.01
N PHE A 156 -16.28 8.42 9.19
CA PHE A 156 -15.98 6.99 9.27
C PHE A 156 -16.58 6.34 10.51
N GLU A 157 -16.41 6.95 11.68
CA GLU A 157 -17.04 6.49 12.92
C GLU A 157 -18.55 6.36 12.78
N TYR A 158 -19.20 7.33 12.13
CA TYR A 158 -20.63 7.26 11.85
C TYR A 158 -20.99 6.15 10.86
N TYR A 159 -20.22 5.98 9.78
CA TYR A 159 -20.50 4.98 8.73
C TYR A 159 -20.34 3.53 9.21
N PHE A 160 -19.42 3.30 10.15
CA PHE A 160 -19.17 1.99 10.78
C PHE A 160 -19.81 1.86 12.16
N ARG A 161 -20.70 2.80 12.53
CA ARG A 161 -21.52 2.73 13.73
C ARG A 161 -22.69 1.78 13.46
N ASN A 162 -22.41 0.49 13.63
CA ASN A 162 -23.33 -0.65 13.46
C ASN A 162 -23.55 -1.06 12.01
#